data_AF-C6B8Y0-F1
#
_entry.id   AF-C6B8Y0-F1
#
_cell.length_a   1.000
_cell.length_b   1.000
_cell.length_c   1.000
_cell.angle_alpha   90.00
_cell.angle_beta   90.00
_cell.angle_gamma   90.00
#
_symmetry.space_group_name_H-M   'P 1'
#
loop_
_entity.id
_entity.type
_entity.pdbx_description
1 polymer ?
#
loop_
_entity_poly.entity_id
_entity_poly.type
_entity_poly.pdbx_seq_one_letter_code
_entity_poly.pdbx_strand_id
1 'polypeptide(L)' 'MTATFLVIAISSLDPDGIDTRNEPMLVYPDALKTARQLKSEGKAFRVIADGDQTEEQLQSFLALGALV' A
#
# COMPACT_ATOMS: atom_id res chain seq x y z
N MET A 1 8.23 3.62 -17.40
CA MET A 1 8.75 2.81 -16.29
C MET A 1 7.55 2.30 -15.51
N THR A 2 7.52 1.05 -15.08
CA THR A 2 6.38 0.48 -14.35
C THR A 2 6.33 1.06 -12.95
N ALA A 3 5.17 1.56 -12.51
CA ALA A 3 4.99 2.00 -11.14
C ALA A 3 5.17 0.83 -10.16
N THR A 4 5.89 1.09 -9.07
CA THR A 4 6.01 0.17 -7.94
C THR A 4 5.31 0.76 -6.73
N PHE A 5 4.84 -0.10 -5.84
CA PHE A 5 3.98 0.26 -4.74
C PHE A 5 4.53 -0.37 -3.47
N LEU A 6 4.79 0.47 -2.48
CA LEU A 6 5.15 0.08 -1.15
C LEU A 6 3.89 0.11 -0.29
N VAL A 7 3.50 -1.05 0.25
CA VAL A 7 2.31 -1.18 1.10
C VAL A 7 2.79 -1.32 2.53
N ILE A 8 2.41 -0.37 3.38
CA ILE A 8 2.89 -0.26 4.76
C ILE A 8 1.74 -0.47 5.72
N ALA A 9 1.85 -1.45 6.61
CA ALA A 9 0.81 -1.70 7.59
C ALA A 9 0.86 -0.66 8.72
N ILE A 10 -0.15 0.21 8.80
CA ILE A 10 -0.30 1.15 9.91
C ILE A 10 -0.83 0.35 11.10
N SER A 11 -0.06 0.36 12.18
CA SER A 11 -0.42 -0.34 13.40
C SER A 11 -0.12 0.54 14.60
N SER A 12 -0.62 0.19 15.78
CA SER A 12 -0.38 0.99 16.99
C SER A 12 1.12 1.09 17.36
N LEU A 13 1.96 0.23 16.78
CA LEU A 13 3.41 0.25 16.94
C LEU A 13 4.11 1.16 15.92
N ASP A 14 3.48 1.36 14.76
CA ASP A 14 3.95 2.26 13.70
C ASP A 14 2.77 3.10 13.19
N PRO A 15 2.38 4.13 13.98
CA PRO A 15 1.18 4.92 13.71
C PRO A 15 1.29 5.76 12.45
N ASP A 16 2.51 6.08 12.02
CA ASP A 16 2.77 6.90 10.85
C ASP A 16 3.02 6.08 9.57
N GLY A 17 3.15 4.75 9.65
CA GLY A 17 3.51 3.92 8.51
C GLY A 17 4.88 4.32 7.92
N ILE A 18 5.85 4.62 8.80
CA ILE A 18 7.21 5.08 8.43
C ILE A 18 8.20 3.92 8.47
N ASP A 19 7.86 2.78 9.08
CA ASP A 19 8.76 1.63 9.10
C ASP A 19 8.81 0.91 7.74
N THR A 20 9.43 1.57 6.77
CA THR A 20 9.72 1.03 5.43
C THR A 20 10.90 0.07 5.45
N ARG A 21 11.47 -0.30 6.61
CA ARG A 21 12.77 -0.99 6.67
C ARG A 21 12.68 -2.44 6.22
N ASN A 22 11.47 -3.02 6.21
CA ASN A 22 11.25 -4.43 5.89
C ASN A 22 10.25 -4.67 4.74
N GLU A 23 9.57 -3.65 4.24
CA GLU A 23 8.56 -3.84 3.19
C GLU A 23 9.18 -3.67 1.80
N PRO A 24 9.11 -4.69 0.93
CA PRO A 24 9.60 -4.58 -0.43
C PRO A 24 8.67 -3.71 -1.27
N MET A 25 9.23 -2.98 -2.23
CA MET A 25 8.45 -2.34 -3.29
C MET A 25 7.87 -3.43 -4.19
N LEU A 26 6.55 -3.52 -4.24
CA LEU A 26 5.82 -4.54 -4.97
C LEU A 26 5.29 -3.98 -6.29
N VAL A 27 5.14 -4.85 -7.28
CA VAL A 27 4.35 -4.51 -8.47
C VAL A 27 2.87 -4.42 -8.10
N TYR A 28 2.10 -3.66 -8.89
CA TYR A 28 0.67 -3.43 -8.65
C TYR A 28 -0.16 -4.63 -8.17
N PRO A 29 -0.14 -5.82 -8.83
CA PRO A 29 -0.96 -6.95 -8.39
C PRO A 29 -0.56 -7.50 -7.01
N ASP A 30 0.74 -7.53 -6.70
CA ASP A 30 1.23 -7.96 -5.39
C ASP A 30 0.89 -6.94 -4.30
N ALA A 31 1.08 -5.65 -4.57
CA ALA A 31 0.68 -4.59 -3.66
C ALA A 31 -0.82 -4.62 -3.36
N LEU A 32 -1.66 -4.85 -4.37
CA LEU A 32 -3.09 -4.96 -4.20
C LEU A 32 -3.47 -6.15 -3.31
N LYS A 33 -2.77 -7.28 -3.45
CA LYS A 33 -2.96 -8.47 -2.62
C LYS A 33 -2.62 -8.19 -1.16
N THR A 34 -1.49 -7.53 -0.90
CA THR A 34 -1.07 -7.12 0.44
C THR A 34 -2.06 -6.14 1.07
N ALA A 35 -2.47 -5.11 0.32
CA ALA A 35 -3.49 -4.14 0.76
C ALA A 35 -4.82 -4.82 1.13
N ARG A 36 -5.28 -5.79 0.31
CA ARG A 36 -6.48 -6.59 0.62
C ARG A 36 -6.32 -7.42 1.89
N GLN A 37 -5.14 -8.01 2.09
CA GLN A 37 -4.87 -8.81 3.28
C GLN A 37 -4.91 -7.93 4.54
N LEU A 38 -4.26 -6.76 4.52
CA LEU A 38 -4.27 -5.80 5.62
C LEU A 38 -5.70 -5.30 5.94
N LYS A 39 -6.48 -4.99 4.89
CA LYS A 39 -7.91 -4.67 5.04
C LYS A 39 -8.69 -5.81 5.70
N SER A 40 -8.45 -7.05 5.28
CA SER A 40 -9.11 -8.24 5.84
C SER A 40 -8.72 -8.51 7.29
N GLU A 41 -7.52 -8.11 7.71
CA GLU A 41 -7.07 -8.14 9.11
C GLU A 41 -7.64 -6.97 9.93
N GLY A 42 -8.40 -6.06 9.31
CA GLY A 42 -8.92 -4.85 9.96
C GLY A 42 -7.84 -3.82 10.27
N LYS A 43 -6.67 -3.92 9.62
CA LYS A 43 -5.55 -3.00 9.79
C LYS A 43 -5.63 -1.88 8.78
N ALA A 44 -5.34 -0.66 9.24
CA ALA A 44 -5.09 0.45 8.35
C ALA A 44 -3.74 0.23 7.64
N PHE A 45 -3.61 0.74 6.42
CA PHE A 45 -2.36 0.64 5.68
C PHE A 45 -2.19 1.85 4.78
N ARG A 46 -0.92 2.19 4.53
CA ARG A 46 -0.50 3.25 3.64
C ARG A 46 0.03 2.66 2.35
N VAL A 47 -0.24 3.30 1.22
CA VAL A 47 0.34 2.88 -0.06
C VAL A 47 1.14 4.04 -0.63
N ILE A 48 2.45 3.83 -0.78
CA ILE A 48 3.35 4.77 -1.42
C ILE A 48 3.65 4.23 -2.80
N ALA A 49 3.31 5.00 -3.83
CA ALA A 49 3.67 4.67 -5.20
C ALA A 49 4.95 5.39 -5.60
N ASP A 50 5.84 4.66 -6.25
CA ASP A 50 7.04 5.19 -6.88
C ASP A 50 6.95 4.98 -8.39
N GLY A 51 6.94 6.09 -9.13
CA GLY A 51 6.78 6.12 -10.58
C GLY A 51 5.40 6.56 -11.07
N ASP A 52 5.18 6.37 -12.37
CA ASP A 52 3.99 6.80 -13.10
C ASP A 52 2.85 5.81 -12.89
N GLN A 53 2.13 5.96 -11.77
CA GLN A 53 0.94 5.17 -11.47
C GLN A 53 -0.26 5.69 -12.26
N THR A 54 -1.10 4.79 -12.75
CA THR A 54 -2.35 5.18 -13.41
C THR A 54 -3.42 5.53 -12.38
N GLU A 55 -4.36 6.40 -12.75
CA GLU A 55 -5.51 6.75 -11.90
C GLU A 55 -6.29 5.50 -11.44
N GLU A 56 -6.40 4.48 -12.30
CA GLU A 56 -7.05 3.22 -11.96
C GLU A 56 -6.35 2.47 -10.81
N GLN A 57 -5.02 2.53 -10.76
CA GLN A 57 -4.24 1.91 -9.68
C GLN A 57 -4.49 2.66 -8.36
N LEU A 58 -4.43 3.99 -8.38
CA LEU A 58 -4.72 4.83 -7.23
C LEU A 58 -6.15 4.60 -6.70
N GLN A 59 -7.14 4.61 -7.59
CA GLN A 59 -8.55 4.36 -7.24
C GLN A 59 -8.74 2.98 -6.61
N SER A 60 -8.02 1.97 -7.08
CA SER A 60 -8.09 0.62 -6.52
C SER A 60 -7.56 0.57 -5.08
N PHE A 61 -6.46 1.28 -4.78
CA PHE A 61 -5.95 1.39 -3.41
C PHE A 61 -6.88 2.20 -2.51
N LEU A 62 -7.41 3.31 -3.00
CA LEU A 62 -8.40 4.13 -2.28
C LEU A 62 -9.67 3.33 -1.95
N ALA A 63 -10.19 2.53 -2.89
CA ALA A 63 -11.34 1.65 -2.66
C ALA A 63 -11.07 0.57 -1.58
N LEU A 64 -9.79 0.19 -1.41
CA LEU A 64 -9.37 -0.71 -0.35
C LEU A 64 -9.21 0.00 1.01
N GLY A 65 -9.27 1.33 1.06
CA GLY A 65 -9.07 2.11 2.27
C GLY A 65 -7.62 2.48 2.53
N ALA A 66 -6.79 2.49 1.48
CA ALA A 66 -5.43 2.98 1.57
C ALA A 66 -5.42 4.48 1.91
N LEU A 67 -4.51 4.86 2.81
CA LEU A 67 -4.07 6.25 2.94
C LEU A 67 -3.01 6.51 1.86
N VAL A 68 -3.29 7.41 0.93
CA VAL A 68 -2.35 7.91 -0.10
C VAL A 68 -1.82 9.28 0.32
#